data_AF-A0A2A9NPR1-F1
#
_entry.id   AF-A0A2A9NPR1-F1
#
_cell.length_a   1.000
_cell.length_b   1.000
_cell.length_c   1.000
_cell.angle_alpha   90.00
_cell.angle_beta   90.00
_cell.angle_gamma   90.00
#
_symmetry.space_group_name_H-M   'P 1'
#
loop_
_entity.id
_entity.type
_entity.pdbx_description
1 polymer ?
#
loop_
_entity_poly.entity_id
_entity_poly.type
_entity_poly.pdbx_seq_one_letter_code
_entity_poly.pdbx_strand_id
1 'polypeptide(L)'
;MPRLLPRLIRKTSQQVHLQKLYPLSVHAIRPSKASLRRPSLPAPFFHPAHHKQSLLLSSTPSNPITASRDYIQHKSLPPRAYIPERAKARANGYDRPRQMNANERRWWANPYLRMLSSPIRKCIVTNRYLPSDFLVRLGPVQLPTTCFTDNKPAAVLIPDGLQHTKFTARRVGPAAYVLCSQEAVASIKERGRVQVRGQLPHPRIAQHIVHLLRLRVLQELELLVEQLEHWKGSSTGEPSQILRRLTRNEWTDMKTNGHIPFGNAVAVLVVPPLNKDPTSKQKPQPSMSVAPLEQDVKATKPLPPISLLYSCQETPTNSTTASLPDILPPYQVPLYNGLALFPNRQQRVACHRLLLRILAIEKKRRDREHVCPKVPEAKDKDKNSVRARGGEKGSHAFLLASSSDTTLQADVAATAIALWRVRMFEGGTVEDDHSWTSPP
;
A
#
# COMPACT_ATOMS: atom_id res chain seq x y z
N MET A 1 8.27 13.33 -4.65
CA MET A 1 7.13 13.60 -5.57
C MET A 1 6.76 15.09 -5.75
N PRO A 2 7.65 16.09 -5.57
CA PRO A 2 7.22 17.51 -5.55
C PRO A 2 6.75 18.07 -6.90
N ARG A 3 7.13 17.47 -8.03
CA ARG A 3 6.71 17.92 -9.38
C ARG A 3 5.48 17.21 -9.92
N LEU A 4 5.11 16.05 -9.35
CA LEU A 4 4.00 15.25 -9.86
C LEU A 4 2.67 15.82 -9.38
N LEU A 5 2.56 16.19 -8.10
CA LEU A 5 1.29 16.61 -7.51
C LEU A 5 0.75 17.92 -8.11
N PRO A 6 1.55 19.00 -8.31
CA PRO A 6 1.07 20.20 -9.00
C PRO A 6 0.71 19.93 -10.47
N ARG A 7 1.45 19.04 -11.14
CA ARG A 7 1.15 18.62 -12.52
C ARG A 7 -0.12 17.78 -12.60
N LEU A 8 -0.36 16.94 -11.60
CA LEU A 8 -1.53 16.08 -11.53
C LEU A 8 -2.77 16.94 -11.27
N ILE A 9 -2.73 17.84 -10.29
CA ILE A 9 -3.78 18.84 -10.03
C ILE A 9 -4.05 19.68 -11.29
N ARG A 10 -3.00 20.21 -11.93
CA ARG A 10 -3.15 21.01 -13.16
C ARG A 10 -3.71 20.19 -14.32
N LYS A 11 -3.32 18.92 -14.45
CA LYS A 11 -3.86 18.04 -15.51
C LYS A 11 -5.29 17.63 -15.21
N THR A 12 -5.62 17.29 -13.97
CA THR A 12 -6.98 16.92 -13.58
C THR A 12 -7.92 18.10 -13.74
N SER A 13 -7.52 19.32 -13.36
CA SER A 13 -8.34 20.52 -13.57
C SER A 13 -8.54 20.85 -15.05
N GLN A 14 -7.50 20.66 -15.89
CA GLN A 14 -7.61 20.84 -17.34
C GLN A 14 -8.42 19.73 -18.04
N GLN A 15 -8.52 18.54 -17.44
CA GLN A 15 -9.17 17.38 -18.04
C GLN A 15 -10.63 17.17 -17.60
N VAL A 16 -11.17 17.98 -16.68
CA VAL A 16 -12.57 17.88 -16.21
C VAL A 16 -13.57 17.93 -17.39
N HIS A 17 -13.23 18.60 -18.49
CA HIS A 17 -14.12 18.78 -19.65
C HIS A 17 -13.77 17.92 -20.89
N LEU A 18 -12.69 17.13 -20.87
CA LEU A 18 -12.23 16.40 -22.07
C LEU A 18 -12.43 14.88 -21.89
N GLN A 19 -13.49 14.33 -22.50
CA GLN A 19 -13.85 12.90 -22.52
C GLN A 19 -12.86 11.97 -23.28
N LYS A 20 -11.67 12.42 -23.70
CA LYS A 20 -10.82 11.63 -24.60
C LYS A 20 -9.85 10.69 -23.87
N LEU A 21 -10.01 9.40 -24.15
CA LEU A 21 -9.05 8.33 -23.87
C LEU A 21 -7.73 8.63 -24.62
N TYR A 22 -6.68 9.05 -23.89
CA TYR A 22 -5.36 9.21 -24.49
C TYR A 22 -4.68 7.85 -24.68
N PRO A 23 -4.29 7.47 -25.91
CA PRO A 23 -3.37 6.36 -26.12
C PRO A 23 -1.97 6.83 -25.70
N LEU A 24 -1.57 6.49 -24.47
CA LEU A 24 -0.16 6.53 -24.11
C LEU A 24 0.55 5.42 -24.90
N SER A 25 1.29 5.81 -25.94
CA SER A 25 2.20 4.90 -26.65
C SER A 25 3.29 4.47 -25.67
N VAL A 26 3.15 3.25 -25.13
CA VAL A 26 4.16 2.63 -24.26
C VAL A 26 5.14 1.93 -25.17
N HIS A 27 6.06 2.68 -25.79
CA HIS A 27 7.22 2.06 -26.42
C HIS A 27 7.99 1.24 -25.37
N ALA A 28 8.47 0.07 -25.78
CA ALA A 28 9.17 -0.90 -24.93
C ALA A 28 10.28 -0.20 -24.14
N ILE A 29 10.08 -0.07 -22.82
CA ILE A 29 11.05 0.52 -21.91
C ILE A 29 12.20 -0.48 -21.84
N ARG A 30 13.25 -0.23 -22.64
CA ARG A 30 14.53 -0.95 -22.49
C ARG A 30 14.97 -0.79 -21.03
N PRO A 31 15.48 -1.85 -20.38
CA PRO A 31 16.06 -1.73 -19.05
C PRO A 31 17.23 -0.73 -19.15
N SER A 32 16.96 0.51 -18.75
CA SER A 32 17.99 1.53 -18.65
C SER A 32 19.02 1.01 -17.66
N LYS A 33 20.28 0.92 -18.08
CA LYS A 33 21.41 0.87 -17.13
C LYS A 33 21.14 1.97 -16.10
N ALA A 34 21.28 1.66 -14.81
CA ALA A 34 21.02 2.60 -13.74
C ALA A 34 21.86 3.85 -14.00
N SER A 35 21.23 4.91 -14.51
CA SER A 35 21.94 6.15 -14.81
C SER A 35 22.23 6.80 -13.47
N LEU A 36 23.45 6.60 -12.96
CA LEU A 36 23.91 7.36 -11.82
C LEU A 36 23.85 8.83 -12.24
N ARG A 37 23.16 9.66 -11.44
CA ARG A 37 23.00 11.08 -11.75
C ARG A 37 24.37 11.71 -11.91
N ARG A 38 24.72 12.09 -13.13
CA ARG A 38 25.80 13.07 -13.35
C ARG A 38 25.19 14.44 -13.13
N PRO A 39 25.87 15.36 -12.44
CA PRO A 39 25.44 16.76 -12.41
C PRO A 39 25.37 17.21 -13.88
N SER A 40 24.16 17.56 -14.34
CA SER A 40 24.01 18.15 -15.66
C SER A 40 24.72 19.49 -15.65
N LEU A 41 25.48 19.78 -16.71
CA LEU A 41 26.02 21.12 -16.92
C LEU A 41 24.85 22.15 -16.87
N PRO A 42 25.12 23.40 -16.48
CA PRO A 42 24.11 24.46 -16.54
C PRO A 42 23.49 24.52 -17.94
N ALA A 43 22.24 24.98 -18.03
CA ALA A 43 21.54 25.06 -19.32
C ALA A 43 22.41 25.83 -20.33
N PRO A 44 22.67 25.26 -21.52
CA PRO A 44 23.56 25.89 -22.46
C PRO A 44 22.93 27.18 -22.98
N PHE A 45 23.72 28.26 -23.01
CA PHE A 45 23.30 29.53 -23.58
C PHE A 45 23.53 29.51 -25.09
N PHE A 46 22.46 29.72 -25.87
CA PHE A 46 22.52 29.75 -27.34
C PHE A 46 22.63 31.16 -27.92
N HIS A 47 22.91 32.17 -27.08
CA HIS A 47 22.99 33.56 -27.54
C HIS A 47 24.28 33.77 -28.36
N PRO A 48 24.22 34.25 -29.61
CA PRO A 48 25.38 34.38 -30.49
C PRO A 48 26.52 35.21 -29.89
N ALA A 49 26.19 36.27 -29.14
CA ALA A 49 27.19 37.14 -28.50
C ALA A 49 28.13 36.43 -27.50
N HIS A 50 27.74 35.24 -27.00
CA HIS A 50 28.57 34.46 -26.08
C HIS A 50 29.47 33.44 -26.79
N HIS A 51 29.39 33.35 -28.12
CA HIS A 51 30.15 32.40 -28.92
C HIS A 51 30.99 33.15 -29.96
N LYS A 52 32.32 33.11 -29.81
CA LYS A 52 33.25 33.73 -30.79
C LYS A 52 33.19 33.06 -32.17
N GLN A 53 32.70 31.84 -32.23
CA GLN A 53 32.58 31.02 -33.44
C GLN A 53 31.23 30.32 -33.45
N SER A 54 30.80 29.85 -34.62
CA SER A 54 29.58 29.04 -34.74
C SER A 54 29.62 27.83 -33.79
N LEU A 55 28.53 27.62 -33.05
CA LEU A 55 28.37 26.47 -32.14
C LEU A 55 28.58 25.12 -32.83
N LEU A 56 28.35 25.03 -34.14
CA LEU A 56 28.57 23.79 -34.90
C LEU A 56 30.06 23.52 -35.18
N LEU A 57 30.87 24.58 -35.27
CA LEU A 57 32.29 24.50 -35.61
C LEU A 57 33.17 24.53 -34.35
N SER A 58 32.61 24.93 -33.22
CA SER A 58 33.32 24.98 -31.95
C SER A 58 33.72 23.57 -31.50
N SER A 59 35.02 23.27 -31.55
CA SER A 59 35.64 22.03 -31.05
C SER A 59 35.79 21.98 -29.52
N THR A 60 35.23 22.96 -28.80
CA THR A 60 35.29 23.00 -27.34
C THR A 60 34.55 21.79 -26.73
N PRO A 61 35.13 21.15 -25.69
CA PRO A 61 34.50 20.02 -25.01
C PRO A 61 33.18 20.38 -24.32
N SER A 62 32.87 21.67 -24.18
CA SER A 62 31.63 22.20 -23.61
C SER A 62 30.50 22.39 -24.63
N ASN A 63 30.70 22.03 -25.90
CA ASN A 63 29.71 22.26 -26.95
C ASN A 63 28.43 21.43 -26.70
N PRO A 64 27.25 22.07 -26.55
CA PRO A 64 26.00 21.38 -26.21
C PRO A 64 25.48 20.45 -27.31
N ILE A 65 25.93 20.61 -28.55
CA ILE A 65 25.50 19.79 -29.68
C ILE A 65 26.32 18.50 -29.70
N THR A 66 27.64 18.60 -29.68
CA THR A 66 28.55 17.43 -29.71
C THR A 66 28.56 16.68 -28.37
N ALA A 67 28.53 17.41 -27.24
CA ALA A 67 28.47 16.86 -25.89
C ALA A 67 27.04 16.84 -25.31
N SER A 68 26.01 16.70 -26.17
CA SER A 68 24.60 16.70 -25.75
C SER A 68 24.26 15.71 -24.63
N ARG A 69 25.02 14.61 -24.52
CA ARG A 69 24.89 13.61 -23.44
C ARG A 69 25.16 14.17 -22.04
N ASP A 70 26.03 15.17 -21.91
CA ASP A 70 26.40 15.76 -20.62
C ASP A 70 25.33 16.74 -20.10
N TYR A 71 24.43 17.18 -20.98
CA TYR A 71 23.28 18.02 -20.66
C TYR A 71 22.00 17.20 -20.39
N ILE A 72 22.04 15.87 -20.55
CA ILE A 72 20.90 15.00 -20.26
C ILE A 72 20.66 14.98 -18.74
N GLN A 73 19.47 15.42 -18.33
CA GLN A 73 19.06 15.29 -16.93
C GLN A 73 18.85 13.82 -16.57
N HIS A 74 19.77 13.27 -15.80
CA HIS A 74 19.65 11.95 -15.22
C HIS A 74 18.72 11.97 -13.99
N LYS A 75 17.94 10.90 -13.81
CA LYS A 75 17.13 10.72 -12.60
C LYS A 75 18.05 10.51 -11.40
N SER A 76 17.79 11.21 -10.30
CA SER A 76 18.45 10.92 -9.03
C SER A 76 17.95 9.58 -8.46
N LEU A 77 18.76 8.98 -7.59
CA LEU A 77 18.34 7.89 -6.73
C LEU A 77 17.05 8.30 -6.00
N PRO A 78 16.07 7.39 -5.87
CA PRO A 78 14.86 7.68 -5.14
C PRO A 78 15.23 7.99 -3.68
N PRO A 79 14.61 9.00 -3.06
CA PRO A 79 14.85 9.28 -1.65
C PRO A 79 14.37 8.10 -0.80
N ARG A 80 15.05 7.87 0.33
CA ARG A 80 14.71 6.80 1.28
C ARG A 80 14.18 7.41 2.57
N ALA A 81 13.20 6.77 3.21
CA ALA A 81 12.66 7.23 4.49
C ALA A 81 13.77 7.30 5.55
N TYR A 82 14.58 6.24 5.62
CA TYR A 82 15.76 6.14 6.47
C TYR A 82 17.01 5.86 5.64
N ILE A 83 18.10 6.55 5.98
CA ILE A 83 19.43 6.28 5.47
C ILE A 83 20.30 5.89 6.65
N PRO A 84 20.95 4.70 6.64
CA PRO A 84 21.88 4.36 7.69
C PRO A 84 23.07 5.32 7.65
N GLU A 85 23.56 5.73 8.81
CA GLU A 85 24.65 6.73 8.96
C GLU A 85 25.89 6.41 8.12
N ARG A 86 26.15 5.12 7.90
CA ARG A 86 27.31 4.62 7.14
C ARG A 86 27.00 4.30 5.67
N ALA A 87 25.92 4.84 5.10
CA ALA A 87 25.61 4.67 3.68
C ALA A 87 26.67 5.38 2.81
N LYS A 88 27.76 4.67 2.49
CA LYS A 88 28.79 5.17 1.59
C LYS A 88 28.22 5.33 0.18
N ALA A 89 28.54 6.45 -0.46
CA ALA A 89 28.38 6.57 -1.90
C ALA A 89 29.19 5.46 -2.58
N ARG A 90 28.70 4.94 -3.71
CA ARG A 90 29.52 4.05 -4.54
C ARG A 90 30.79 4.82 -4.94
N ALA A 91 31.93 4.14 -4.95
CA ALA A 91 33.16 4.72 -5.49
C ALA A 91 32.86 5.31 -6.88
N ASN A 92 33.17 6.59 -7.07
CA ASN A 92 32.94 7.37 -8.30
C ASN A 92 31.46 7.67 -8.65
N GLY A 93 30.52 7.43 -7.73
CA GLY A 93 29.12 7.82 -7.89
C GLY A 93 28.85 9.25 -7.42
N TYR A 94 28.44 10.13 -8.33
CA TYR A 94 27.98 11.49 -8.00
C TYR A 94 26.68 11.49 -7.19
N ASP A 95 25.84 10.48 -7.37
CA ASP A 95 24.52 10.41 -6.74
C ASP A 95 24.60 9.72 -5.37
N ARG A 96 24.19 10.45 -4.33
CA ARG A 96 24.14 9.94 -2.95
C ARG A 96 22.70 9.60 -2.60
N PRO A 97 22.44 8.50 -1.86
CA PRO A 97 21.14 8.29 -1.25
C PRO A 97 20.75 9.54 -0.46
N ARG A 98 19.56 10.10 -0.72
CA ARG A 98 19.03 11.26 0.01
C ARG A 98 17.87 10.85 0.90
N GLN A 99 17.82 11.39 2.12
CA GLN A 99 16.73 11.13 3.03
C GLN A 99 15.47 11.87 2.57
N MET A 100 14.30 11.29 2.78
CA MET A 100 13.03 11.94 2.51
C MET A 100 12.83 13.15 3.43
N ASN A 101 12.42 14.27 2.84
CA ASN A 101 12.01 15.46 3.61
C ASN A 101 10.71 15.15 4.38
N ALA A 102 10.37 15.96 5.40
CA ALA A 102 9.13 15.79 6.17
C ALA A 102 7.86 15.70 5.29
N ASN A 103 7.75 16.57 4.27
CA ASN A 103 6.63 16.54 3.33
C ASN A 103 6.62 15.26 2.47
N GLU A 104 7.79 14.77 2.05
CA GLU A 104 7.89 13.53 1.29
C GLU A 104 7.51 12.32 2.16
N ARG A 105 7.91 12.33 3.43
CA ARG A 105 7.50 11.32 4.42
C ARG A 105 5.99 11.36 4.63
N ARG A 106 5.38 12.55 4.77
CA ARG A 106 3.92 12.69 4.88
C ARG A 106 3.19 12.12 3.66
N TRP A 107 3.69 12.38 2.45
CA TRP A 107 3.12 11.79 1.24
C TRP A 107 3.33 10.28 1.15
N TRP A 108 4.49 9.79 1.61
CA TRP A 108 4.81 8.36 1.66
C TRP A 108 4.02 7.62 2.74
N ALA A 109 3.62 8.31 3.81
CA ALA A 109 2.77 7.79 4.87
C ALA A 109 1.32 7.57 4.38
N ASN A 110 0.88 8.34 3.39
CA ASN A 110 -0.46 8.28 2.86
C ASN A 110 -0.59 7.11 1.85
N PRO A 111 -1.41 6.07 2.14
CA PRO A 111 -1.54 4.92 1.25
C PRO A 111 -2.18 5.28 -0.10
N TYR A 112 -3.13 6.21 -0.15
CA TYR A 112 -3.80 6.60 -1.39
C TYR A 112 -2.83 7.26 -2.37
N LEU A 113 -2.00 8.19 -1.87
CA LEU A 113 -0.97 8.83 -2.69
C LEU A 113 0.04 7.80 -3.21
N ARG A 114 0.38 6.78 -2.40
CA ARG A 114 1.24 5.68 -2.84
C ARG A 114 0.59 4.80 -3.90
N MET A 115 -0.68 4.44 -3.74
CA MET A 115 -1.43 3.70 -4.77
C MET A 115 -1.48 4.47 -6.09
N LEU A 116 -1.76 5.78 -6.04
CA LEU A 116 -1.78 6.65 -7.21
C LEU A 116 -0.40 6.82 -7.85
N SER A 117 0.67 6.74 -7.05
CA SER A 117 2.05 6.82 -7.54
C SER A 117 2.56 5.53 -8.20
N SER A 118 1.81 4.44 -8.08
CA SER A 118 2.22 3.14 -8.63
C SER A 118 2.26 3.16 -10.17
N PRO A 119 3.07 2.32 -10.81
CA PRO A 119 3.22 2.34 -12.26
C PRO A 119 1.89 2.16 -13.00
N ILE A 120 1.62 3.03 -13.97
CA ILE A 120 0.39 2.96 -14.78
C ILE A 120 0.46 1.76 -15.73
N ARG A 121 -0.63 1.00 -15.82
CA ARG A 121 -0.83 -0.17 -16.69
C ARG A 121 -2.21 -0.13 -17.33
N LYS A 122 -2.37 -0.79 -18.48
CA LYS A 122 -3.65 -0.89 -19.18
C LYS A 122 -4.43 -2.10 -18.66
N CYS A 123 -5.65 -1.88 -18.18
CA CYS A 123 -6.58 -2.95 -17.84
C CYS A 123 -7.07 -3.63 -19.12
N ILE A 124 -7.01 -4.97 -19.19
CA ILE A 124 -7.43 -5.74 -20.37
C ILE A 124 -8.95 -5.74 -20.58
N VAL A 125 -9.73 -5.59 -19.50
CA VAL A 125 -11.20 -5.65 -19.55
C VAL A 125 -11.79 -4.31 -19.99
N THR A 126 -11.33 -3.23 -19.37
CA THR A 126 -11.87 -1.87 -19.58
C THR A 126 -11.06 -1.06 -20.59
N ASN A 127 -9.89 -1.54 -21.02
CA ASN A 127 -8.92 -0.80 -21.84
C ASN A 127 -8.46 0.54 -21.23
N ARG A 128 -8.75 0.82 -19.96
CA ARG A 128 -8.35 2.05 -19.26
C ARG A 128 -6.95 1.91 -18.65
N TYR A 129 -6.22 3.02 -18.60
CA TYR A 129 -4.91 3.11 -17.94
C TYR A 129 -5.11 3.46 -16.47
N LEU A 130 -4.66 2.59 -15.57
CA LEU A 130 -4.81 2.74 -14.13
C LEU A 130 -3.47 2.44 -13.42
N PRO A 131 -3.23 2.99 -12.22
CA PRO A 131 -2.07 2.62 -11.43
C PRO A 131 -2.11 1.14 -11.05
N SER A 132 -0.95 0.48 -10.98
CA SER A 132 -0.87 -0.98 -10.80
C SER A 132 -1.48 -1.49 -9.50
N ASP A 133 -1.56 -0.67 -8.45
CA ASP A 133 -2.16 -1.08 -7.18
C ASP A 133 -3.69 -1.25 -7.27
N PHE A 134 -4.34 -0.58 -8.23
CA PHE A 134 -5.76 -0.79 -8.58
C PHE A 134 -5.97 -1.98 -9.51
N LEU A 135 -4.91 -2.70 -9.87
CA LEU A 135 -4.94 -3.79 -10.82
C LEU A 135 -4.45 -5.10 -10.18
N VAL A 136 -4.93 -6.20 -10.71
CA VAL A 136 -4.45 -7.56 -10.43
C VAL A 136 -3.68 -8.04 -11.65
N ARG A 137 -2.45 -8.48 -11.43
CA ARG A 137 -1.62 -9.05 -12.49
C ARG A 137 -1.93 -10.53 -12.65
N LEU A 138 -2.22 -10.96 -13.87
CA LEU A 138 -2.43 -12.34 -14.25
C LEU A 138 -1.31 -12.79 -15.19
N GLY A 139 -0.57 -13.82 -14.79
CA GLY A 139 0.50 -14.42 -15.59
C GLY A 139 0.04 -15.77 -16.15
N PRO A 140 0.43 -16.12 -17.39
CA PRO A 140 0.22 -17.46 -17.90
C PRO A 140 1.11 -18.48 -17.21
N VAL A 141 0.55 -19.66 -17.00
CA VAL A 141 1.23 -20.84 -16.47
C VAL A 141 0.92 -22.00 -17.40
N GLN A 142 1.96 -22.64 -17.93
CA GLN A 142 1.80 -23.83 -18.72
C GLN A 142 1.41 -24.98 -17.79
N LEU A 143 0.30 -25.65 -18.10
CA LEU A 143 -0.06 -26.88 -17.42
C LEU A 143 0.75 -28.06 -18.01
N PRO A 144 1.07 -29.09 -17.20
CA PRO A 144 1.64 -30.32 -17.72
C PRO A 144 0.77 -30.90 -18.83
N THR A 145 1.39 -31.31 -19.94
CA THR A 145 0.70 -31.82 -21.14
C THR A 145 -0.06 -33.12 -20.89
N THR A 146 0.27 -33.86 -19.83
CA THR A 146 -0.35 -35.14 -19.45
C THR A 146 -1.84 -35.04 -19.13
N CYS A 147 -2.37 -33.84 -18.91
CA CYS A 147 -3.78 -33.63 -18.54
C CYS A 147 -4.72 -33.33 -19.72
N PHE A 148 -4.21 -33.16 -20.95
CA PHE A 148 -5.05 -32.78 -22.10
C PHE A 148 -4.89 -33.79 -23.24
N THR A 149 -6.03 -34.27 -23.75
CA THR A 149 -6.11 -35.19 -24.91
C THR A 149 -5.71 -34.53 -26.22
N ASP A 150 -5.84 -33.21 -26.30
CA ASP A 150 -5.34 -32.41 -27.42
C ASP A 150 -3.90 -31.99 -27.13
N ASN A 151 -2.96 -32.39 -27.98
CA ASN A 151 -1.50 -32.15 -27.91
C ASN A 151 -1.05 -30.67 -27.84
N LYS A 152 -1.92 -29.71 -27.51
CA LYS A 152 -1.58 -28.29 -27.37
C LYS A 152 -1.38 -27.95 -25.89
N PRO A 153 -0.23 -27.38 -25.49
CA PRO A 153 0.00 -26.99 -24.11
C PRO A 153 -1.03 -25.92 -23.70
N ALA A 154 -1.94 -26.30 -22.80
CA ALA A 154 -2.91 -25.37 -22.25
C ALA A 154 -2.19 -24.41 -21.29
N ALA A 155 -2.18 -23.12 -21.64
CA ALA A 155 -1.73 -22.07 -20.74
C ALA A 155 -2.94 -21.52 -19.96
N VAL A 156 -2.83 -21.54 -18.63
CA VAL A 156 -3.85 -21.03 -17.71
C VAL A 156 -3.38 -19.74 -17.07
N LEU A 157 -4.27 -18.75 -16.97
CA LEU A 157 -4.00 -17.51 -16.26
C LEU A 157 -4.13 -17.72 -14.75
N ILE A 158 -3.08 -17.35 -14.02
CA ILE A 158 -3.01 -17.43 -12.57
C ILE A 158 -2.61 -16.05 -12.02
N PRO A 159 -3.14 -15.61 -10.86
CA PRO A 159 -2.65 -14.40 -10.19
C PRO A 159 -1.15 -14.48 -9.90
N ASP A 160 -0.44 -13.40 -10.16
CA ASP A 160 1.00 -13.31 -9.94
C ASP A 160 1.38 -11.96 -9.33
N GLY A 161 2.35 -11.96 -8.40
CA GLY A 161 2.83 -10.75 -7.73
C GLY A 161 1.85 -10.12 -6.74
N LEU A 162 0.84 -10.89 -6.25
CA LEU A 162 -0.02 -10.44 -5.15
C LEU A 162 0.69 -10.53 -3.80
N GLN A 163 1.45 -11.61 -3.57
CA GLN A 163 2.26 -11.81 -2.37
C GLN A 163 3.49 -10.89 -2.32
N HIS A 164 4.00 -10.64 -1.13
CA HIS A 164 5.20 -9.81 -0.95
C HIS A 164 6.43 -10.53 -1.50
N THR A 165 7.34 -9.77 -2.11
CA THR A 165 8.51 -10.30 -2.85
C THR A 165 9.48 -11.07 -1.97
N LYS A 166 9.46 -10.85 -0.65
CA LYS A 166 10.18 -11.66 0.35
C LYS A 166 9.70 -13.10 0.40
N PHE A 167 8.40 -13.34 0.21
CA PHE A 167 7.77 -14.66 0.35
C PHE A 167 7.59 -15.36 -0.99
N THR A 168 7.39 -14.61 -2.07
CA THR A 168 7.21 -15.19 -3.40
C THR A 168 7.82 -14.27 -4.45
N ALA A 169 8.76 -14.82 -5.23
CA ALA A 169 9.30 -14.13 -6.37
C ALA A 169 8.23 -13.95 -7.45
N ARG A 170 8.16 -12.74 -8.01
CA ARG A 170 7.27 -12.43 -9.13
C ARG A 170 7.75 -13.15 -10.38
N ARG A 171 6.85 -13.83 -11.12
CA ARG A 171 7.26 -14.51 -12.36
C ARG A 171 7.64 -13.50 -13.43
N VAL A 172 8.73 -13.79 -14.14
CA VAL A 172 9.17 -13.00 -15.30
C VAL A 172 8.38 -13.45 -16.52
N GLY A 173 7.88 -12.51 -17.31
CA GLY A 173 7.17 -12.83 -18.54
C GLY A 173 5.98 -11.92 -18.84
N PRO A 174 5.35 -12.13 -20.01
CA PRO A 174 4.14 -11.41 -20.40
C PRO A 174 3.05 -11.65 -19.37
N ALA A 175 2.31 -10.59 -19.04
CA ALA A 175 1.21 -10.68 -18.10
C ALA A 175 0.10 -9.70 -18.50
N ALA A 176 -1.13 -10.09 -18.20
CA ALA A 176 -2.29 -9.24 -18.30
C ALA A 176 -2.54 -8.51 -16.97
N TYR A 177 -3.22 -7.37 -17.04
CA TYR A 177 -3.66 -6.62 -15.87
C TYR A 177 -5.17 -6.46 -15.91
N VAL A 178 -5.82 -6.78 -14.81
CA VAL A 178 -7.28 -6.71 -14.64
C VAL A 178 -7.58 -5.73 -13.54
N LEU A 179 -8.73 -5.06 -13.57
CA LEU A 179 -9.16 -4.23 -12.45
C LEU A 179 -9.21 -5.08 -11.17
N CYS A 180 -8.80 -4.51 -10.03
CA CYS A 180 -8.88 -5.16 -8.72
C CYS A 180 -10.33 -5.16 -8.23
N SER A 181 -11.20 -5.87 -8.95
CA SER A 181 -12.63 -6.05 -8.72
C SER A 181 -13.01 -7.49 -9.10
N GLN A 182 -13.87 -8.10 -8.31
CA GLN A 182 -14.39 -9.44 -8.57
C GLN A 182 -15.18 -9.53 -9.88
N GLU A 183 -15.97 -8.49 -10.21
CA GLU A 183 -16.75 -8.40 -11.45
C GLU A 183 -15.86 -8.39 -12.68
N ALA A 184 -14.79 -7.59 -12.66
CA ALA A 184 -13.85 -7.51 -13.77
C ALA A 184 -13.16 -8.87 -14.03
N VAL A 185 -12.92 -9.65 -12.97
CA VAL A 185 -12.39 -11.02 -13.10
C VAL A 185 -13.45 -11.97 -13.64
N ALA A 186 -14.72 -11.83 -13.25
CA ALA A 186 -15.84 -12.60 -13.80
C ALA A 186 -16.04 -12.31 -15.29
N SER A 187 -15.97 -11.05 -15.73
CA SER A 187 -16.08 -10.68 -17.15
C SER A 187 -15.02 -11.33 -18.04
N ILE A 188 -13.83 -11.63 -17.51
CA ILE A 188 -12.79 -12.36 -18.26
C ILE A 188 -13.19 -13.81 -18.50
N LYS A 189 -13.87 -14.42 -17.53
CA LYS A 189 -14.39 -15.79 -17.65
C LYS A 189 -15.47 -15.86 -18.74
N GLU A 190 -16.34 -14.86 -18.80
CA GLU A 190 -17.44 -14.77 -19.77
C GLU A 190 -16.96 -14.44 -21.19
N ARG A 191 -16.08 -13.45 -21.35
CA ARG A 191 -15.62 -12.98 -22.67
C ARG A 191 -14.65 -13.94 -23.38
N GLY A 192 -14.19 -14.98 -22.69
CA GLY A 192 -13.44 -16.08 -23.29
C GLY A 192 -12.06 -15.71 -23.87
N ARG A 193 -11.52 -16.63 -24.69
CA ARG A 193 -10.12 -16.67 -25.16
C ARG A 193 -9.64 -15.46 -25.96
N VAL A 194 -10.56 -14.62 -26.46
CA VAL A 194 -10.27 -13.53 -27.42
C VAL A 194 -9.40 -12.43 -26.78
N GLN A 195 -9.59 -12.13 -25.49
CA GLN A 195 -8.88 -11.03 -24.85
C GLN A 195 -7.48 -11.38 -24.33
N VAL A 196 -7.18 -12.67 -24.11
CA VAL A 196 -5.94 -13.10 -23.44
C VAL A 196 -5.12 -14.09 -24.25
N ARG A 197 -4.92 -13.81 -25.55
CA ARG A 197 -4.00 -14.56 -26.42
C ARG A 197 -4.21 -16.08 -26.36
N GLY A 198 -5.46 -16.54 -26.31
CA GLY A 198 -5.79 -17.96 -26.24
C GLY A 198 -5.66 -18.63 -24.88
N GLN A 199 -5.33 -17.89 -23.82
CA GLN A 199 -5.17 -18.42 -22.46
C GLN A 199 -6.51 -18.49 -21.74
N LEU A 200 -6.73 -19.57 -20.99
CA LEU A 200 -7.96 -19.78 -20.23
C LEU A 200 -7.80 -19.29 -18.78
N PRO A 201 -8.75 -18.52 -18.22
CA PRO A 201 -8.74 -18.20 -16.80
C PRO A 201 -9.02 -19.45 -15.97
N HIS A 202 -8.30 -19.62 -14.85
CA HIS A 202 -8.59 -20.69 -13.91
C HIS A 202 -10.02 -20.55 -13.35
N PRO A 203 -10.82 -21.63 -13.23
CA PRO A 203 -12.24 -21.52 -12.82
C PRO A 203 -12.44 -20.90 -11.43
N ARG A 204 -11.47 -21.05 -10.53
CA ARG A 204 -11.46 -20.48 -9.18
C ARG A 204 -10.54 -19.26 -9.03
N ILE A 205 -10.24 -18.56 -10.13
CA ILE A 205 -9.27 -17.46 -10.12
C ILE A 205 -9.64 -16.34 -9.15
N ALA A 206 -10.93 -15.99 -9.03
CA ALA A 206 -11.39 -14.97 -8.09
C ALA A 206 -11.13 -15.37 -6.63
N GLN A 207 -11.49 -16.60 -6.25
CA GLN A 207 -11.24 -17.14 -4.91
C GLN A 207 -9.74 -17.17 -4.58
N HIS A 208 -8.91 -17.52 -5.57
CA HIS A 208 -7.46 -17.51 -5.43
C HIS A 208 -6.92 -16.09 -5.23
N ILE A 209 -7.40 -15.10 -6.00
CA ILE A 209 -7.02 -13.68 -5.84
C ILE A 209 -7.37 -13.19 -4.44
N VAL A 210 -8.60 -13.43 -3.97
CA VAL A 210 -9.06 -13.06 -2.62
C VAL A 210 -8.14 -13.64 -1.55
N HIS A 211 -7.90 -14.96 -1.61
CA HIS A 211 -7.02 -15.64 -0.65
C HIS A 211 -5.62 -15.03 -0.63
N LEU A 212 -5.03 -14.77 -1.79
CA LEU A 212 -3.69 -14.17 -1.89
C LEU A 212 -3.67 -12.71 -1.42
N LEU A 213 -4.73 -11.93 -1.63
CA LEU A 213 -4.83 -10.56 -1.12
C LEU A 213 -4.92 -10.55 0.42
N ARG A 214 -5.69 -11.47 1.02
CA ARG A 214 -5.73 -11.66 2.47
C ARG A 214 -4.38 -12.10 3.02
N LEU A 215 -3.72 -13.05 2.35
CA LEU A 215 -2.38 -13.48 2.72
C LEU A 215 -1.38 -12.33 2.65
N ARG A 216 -1.51 -11.44 1.65
CA ARG A 216 -0.67 -10.25 1.54
C ARG A 216 -0.81 -9.33 2.75
N VAL A 217 -2.02 -9.17 3.31
CA VAL A 217 -2.22 -8.39 4.55
C VAL A 217 -1.42 -9.00 5.71
N LEU A 218 -1.46 -10.33 5.88
CA LEU A 218 -0.70 -11.03 6.93
C LEU A 218 0.81 -10.88 6.72
N GLN A 219 1.28 -11.00 5.49
CA GLN A 219 2.70 -10.81 5.13
C GLN A 219 3.19 -9.39 5.42
N GLU A 220 2.40 -8.36 5.11
CA GLU A 220 2.77 -6.98 5.42
C GLU A 220 2.78 -6.70 6.94
N LEU A 221 1.84 -7.28 7.69
CA LEU A 221 1.86 -7.21 9.16
C LEU A 221 3.10 -7.91 9.75
N GLU A 222 3.54 -9.03 9.19
CA GLU A 222 4.76 -9.72 9.60
C GLU A 222 6.01 -8.88 9.30
N LEU A 223 6.10 -8.27 8.12
CA LEU A 223 7.19 -7.35 7.78
C LEU A 223 7.20 -6.12 8.68
N LEU A 224 6.02 -5.60 9.04
CA LEU A 224 5.87 -4.49 9.98
C LEU A 224 6.44 -4.88 11.36
N VAL A 225 6.11 -6.07 11.85
CA VAL A 225 6.70 -6.61 13.09
C VAL A 225 8.22 -6.68 12.98
N GLU A 226 8.76 -7.24 11.92
CA GLU A 226 10.21 -7.36 11.73
C GLU A 226 10.91 -6.00 11.70
N GLN A 227 10.34 -5.02 10.98
CA GLN A 227 10.87 -3.66 10.93
C GLN A 227 10.89 -3.02 12.32
N LEU A 228 9.84 -3.23 13.12
CA LEU A 228 9.77 -2.73 14.49
C LEU A 228 10.71 -3.45 15.45
N GLU A 229 11.02 -4.72 15.24
CA GLU A 229 12.02 -5.41 16.06
C GLU A 229 13.44 -4.92 15.79
N HIS A 230 13.76 -4.59 14.53
CA HIS A 230 15.10 -4.16 14.13
C HIS A 230 15.36 -2.67 14.30
N TRP A 231 14.32 -1.86 14.44
CA TRP A 231 14.47 -0.42 14.60
C TRP A 231 15.07 -0.08 15.98
N LYS A 232 16.24 0.56 15.93
CA LYS A 232 17.04 0.98 17.10
C LYS A 232 17.00 2.50 17.34
N GLY A 233 16.30 3.25 16.48
CA GLY A 233 16.30 4.71 16.56
C GLY A 233 15.59 5.21 17.82
N SER A 234 16.29 6.01 18.61
CA SER A 234 15.65 6.89 19.60
C SER A 234 15.01 8.02 18.81
N SER A 235 13.68 8.05 18.77
CA SER A 235 12.97 9.23 18.29
C SER A 235 13.18 10.33 19.32
N THR A 236 13.76 11.46 18.93
CA THR A 236 13.90 12.64 19.80
C THR A 236 12.56 13.32 20.09
N GLY A 237 11.47 12.86 19.48
CA GLY A 237 10.10 13.32 19.75
C GLY A 237 9.21 12.21 20.30
N GLU A 238 8.01 12.59 20.74
CA GLU A 238 7.02 11.67 21.30
C GLU A 238 6.85 10.43 20.42
N PRO A 239 6.87 9.22 21.02
CA PRO A 239 6.75 7.98 20.27
C PRO A 239 5.41 7.92 19.57
N SER A 240 5.42 8.17 18.27
CA SER A 240 4.25 7.96 17.41
C SER A 240 3.92 6.47 17.41
N GLN A 241 2.77 6.12 18.00
CA GLN A 241 2.24 4.76 18.01
C GLN A 241 1.76 4.41 16.60
N ILE A 242 2.22 3.29 16.06
CA ILE A 242 1.78 2.74 14.77
C ILE A 242 0.47 1.98 14.97
N LEU A 243 0.37 1.22 16.05
CA LEU A 243 -0.79 0.41 16.34
C LEU A 243 -1.29 0.69 17.75
N ARG A 244 -2.52 1.18 17.86
CA ARG A 244 -3.17 1.43 19.15
C ARG A 244 -4.37 0.52 19.32
N ARG A 245 -4.56 -0.04 20.51
CA ARG A 245 -5.80 -0.73 20.87
C ARG A 245 -6.81 0.31 21.38
N LEU A 246 -7.97 0.40 20.74
CA LEU A 246 -9.01 1.35 21.17
C LEU A 246 -9.63 0.90 22.50
N THR A 247 -9.99 1.84 23.36
CA THR A 247 -10.80 1.54 24.57
C THR A 247 -12.23 1.16 24.18
N ARG A 248 -13.01 0.60 25.11
CA ARG A 248 -14.42 0.29 24.84
C ARG A 248 -15.25 1.55 24.67
N ASN A 249 -14.92 2.63 25.40
CA ASN A 249 -15.56 3.93 25.25
C ASN A 249 -15.27 4.49 23.85
N GLU A 250 -13.99 4.60 23.46
CA GLU A 250 -13.61 5.07 22.11
C GLU A 250 -14.26 4.26 20.99
N TRP A 251 -14.33 2.94 21.15
CA TRP A 251 -15.00 2.07 20.19
C TRP A 251 -16.51 2.34 20.12
N THR A 252 -17.15 2.58 21.27
CA THR A 252 -18.59 2.89 21.33
C THR A 252 -18.86 4.24 20.71
N ASP A 253 -18.08 5.26 21.07
CA ASP A 253 -18.19 6.63 20.56
C ASP A 253 -18.00 6.68 19.04
N MET A 254 -17.01 5.95 18.52
CA MET A 254 -16.79 5.85 17.07
C MET A 254 -17.98 5.16 16.37
N LYS A 255 -18.58 4.14 17.01
CA LYS A 255 -19.73 3.43 16.45
C LYS A 255 -21.01 4.27 16.49
N THR A 256 -21.24 5.03 17.56
CA THR A 256 -22.42 5.90 17.70
C THR A 256 -22.33 7.10 16.79
N ASN A 257 -21.15 7.71 16.69
CA ASN A 257 -21.01 8.99 16.03
C ASN A 257 -20.61 8.89 14.55
N GLY A 258 -20.20 7.71 14.08
CA GLY A 258 -19.83 7.51 12.67
C GLY A 258 -18.54 8.22 12.23
N HIS A 259 -17.73 8.72 13.16
CA HIS A 259 -16.47 9.40 12.87
C HIS A 259 -15.29 8.88 13.69
N ILE A 260 -14.08 8.98 13.12
CA ILE A 260 -12.83 8.60 13.78
C ILE A 260 -12.13 9.86 14.30
N PRO A 261 -11.91 10.01 15.63
CA PRO A 261 -11.31 11.21 16.22
C PRO A 261 -9.76 11.23 16.12
N PHE A 262 -9.17 10.50 15.17
CA PHE A 262 -7.72 10.31 15.07
C PHE A 262 -7.23 10.73 13.68
N GLY A 263 -6.60 11.91 13.57
CA GLY A 263 -6.21 12.50 12.28
C GLY A 263 -5.14 11.74 11.48
N ASN A 264 -4.38 10.85 12.12
CA ASN A 264 -3.39 9.98 11.48
C ASN A 264 -3.90 8.55 11.25
N ALA A 265 -5.20 8.30 11.46
CA ALA A 265 -5.82 7.00 11.23
C ALA A 265 -5.80 6.64 9.74
N VAL A 266 -5.41 5.39 9.47
CA VAL A 266 -5.41 4.84 8.11
C VAL A 266 -6.32 3.64 7.97
N ALA A 267 -6.46 2.84 9.02
CA ALA A 267 -7.42 1.74 9.06
C ALA A 267 -7.78 1.39 10.50
N VAL A 268 -8.99 0.89 10.71
CA VAL A 268 -9.38 0.24 11.97
C VAL A 268 -9.63 -1.23 11.70
N LEU A 269 -9.04 -2.13 12.47
CA LEU A 269 -9.26 -3.56 12.36
C LEU A 269 -9.97 -4.08 13.61
N VAL A 270 -11.15 -4.66 13.43
CA VAL A 270 -11.89 -5.31 14.52
C VAL A 270 -11.61 -6.80 14.47
N VAL A 271 -10.70 -7.29 15.31
CA VAL A 271 -10.28 -8.70 15.35
C VAL A 271 -10.56 -9.29 16.72
N PRO A 272 -11.74 -9.91 16.93
CA PRO A 272 -12.06 -10.59 18.17
C PRO A 272 -11.09 -11.76 18.43
N PRO A 273 -10.73 -12.02 19.70
CA PRO A 273 -9.95 -13.19 20.05
C PRO A 273 -10.76 -14.45 19.73
N LEU A 274 -10.08 -15.47 19.23
CA LEU A 274 -10.71 -16.75 18.94
C LEU A 274 -10.82 -17.61 20.19
N ASN A 275 -12.01 -18.14 20.42
CA ASN A 275 -12.26 -19.14 21.45
C ASN A 275 -11.59 -20.47 21.07
N LYS A 276 -11.33 -21.30 22.08
CA LYS A 276 -10.91 -22.70 21.88
C LYS A 276 -11.98 -23.43 21.08
N ASP A 277 -11.54 -24.38 20.25
CA ASP A 277 -12.47 -25.25 19.51
C ASP A 277 -13.34 -26.03 20.50
N PRO A 278 -14.67 -26.09 20.32
CA PRO A 278 -15.53 -26.77 21.27
C PRO A 278 -15.23 -28.27 21.34
N THR A 279 -14.86 -28.86 20.21
CA THR A 279 -14.53 -30.28 20.09
C THR A 279 -13.10 -30.58 20.54
N SER A 280 -12.11 -29.90 19.94
CA SER A 280 -10.69 -30.15 20.22
C SER A 280 -10.21 -29.54 21.54
N LYS A 281 -10.90 -28.52 22.09
CA LYS A 281 -10.47 -27.69 23.24
C LYS A 281 -9.12 -26.99 23.05
N GLN A 282 -8.50 -27.11 21.88
CA GLN A 282 -7.26 -26.42 21.52
C GLN A 282 -7.57 -25.08 20.86
N LYS A 283 -6.61 -24.15 20.95
CA LYS A 283 -6.68 -22.92 20.17
C LYS A 283 -6.20 -23.24 18.74
N PRO A 284 -6.88 -22.76 17.70
CA PRO A 284 -6.44 -23.00 16.34
C PRO A 284 -5.02 -22.47 16.13
N GLN A 285 -4.19 -23.24 15.43
CA GLN A 285 -2.83 -22.81 15.13
C GLN A 285 -2.86 -21.70 14.06
N PRO A 286 -2.02 -20.65 14.19
CA PRO A 286 -1.91 -19.62 13.16
C PRO A 286 -1.32 -20.20 11.88
N SER A 287 -1.95 -19.92 10.74
CA SER A 287 -1.47 -20.37 9.43
C SER A 287 -1.38 -19.21 8.44
N MET A 288 -0.25 -19.16 7.72
CA MET A 288 0.02 -18.26 6.60
C MET A 288 0.30 -19.05 5.32
N SER A 289 -0.36 -20.20 5.16
CA SER A 289 -0.19 -21.06 3.99
C SER A 289 -0.62 -20.35 2.71
N VAL A 290 0.18 -20.53 1.66
CA VAL A 290 -0.14 -20.09 0.29
C VAL A 290 -1.27 -20.94 -0.29
N ALA A 291 -1.33 -22.21 0.06
CA ALA A 291 -2.41 -23.09 -0.37
C ALA A 291 -3.74 -22.60 0.24
N PRO A 292 -4.85 -22.64 -0.52
CA PRO A 292 -6.17 -22.37 0.02
C PRO A 292 -6.41 -23.32 1.19
N LEU A 293 -6.71 -22.77 2.37
CA LEU A 293 -7.15 -23.56 3.50
C LEU A 293 -8.59 -24.02 3.24
N GLU A 294 -8.90 -25.24 3.67
CA GLU A 294 -10.28 -25.71 3.67
C GLU A 294 -11.13 -24.72 4.47
N GLN A 295 -12.23 -24.28 3.86
CA GLN A 295 -13.12 -23.34 4.52
C GLN A 295 -13.77 -24.04 5.70
N ASP A 296 -13.60 -23.46 6.89
CA ASP A 296 -14.36 -23.86 8.06
C ASP A 296 -15.86 -23.85 7.69
N VAL A 297 -16.59 -24.88 8.16
CA VAL A 297 -18.00 -25.17 7.89
C VAL A 297 -18.83 -23.91 7.64
N LYS A 298 -19.64 -23.93 6.56
CA LYS A 298 -20.52 -22.83 6.12
C LYS A 298 -21.12 -22.10 7.32
N ALA A 299 -20.74 -20.83 7.50
CA ALA A 299 -21.28 -20.00 8.56
C ALA A 299 -22.81 -19.95 8.41
N THR A 300 -23.53 -20.32 9.46
CA THR A 300 -25.00 -20.28 9.48
C THR A 300 -25.56 -18.87 9.48
N LYS A 301 -24.73 -17.89 9.89
CA LYS A 301 -25.08 -16.47 9.94
C LYS A 301 -24.38 -15.74 8.78
N PRO A 302 -25.07 -14.79 8.12
CA PRO A 302 -24.45 -13.94 7.13
C PRO A 302 -23.26 -13.20 7.76
N LEU A 303 -22.14 -13.14 7.03
CA LEU A 303 -20.97 -12.42 7.49
C LEU A 303 -21.25 -10.91 7.46
N PRO A 304 -20.69 -10.12 8.40
CA PRO A 304 -20.78 -8.67 8.33
C PRO A 304 -20.06 -8.16 7.06
N PRO A 305 -20.33 -6.91 6.63
CA PRO A 305 -19.61 -6.31 5.50
C PRO A 305 -18.10 -6.31 5.77
N ILE A 306 -17.29 -6.56 4.74
CA ILE A 306 -15.84 -6.66 4.90
C ILE A 306 -15.23 -5.39 5.47
N SER A 307 -15.72 -4.24 5.02
CA SER A 307 -15.34 -2.95 5.57
C SER A 307 -16.44 -1.90 5.43
N LEU A 308 -16.45 -0.97 6.38
CA LEU A 308 -17.29 0.22 6.42
C LEU A 308 -16.38 1.46 6.36
N LEU A 309 -16.79 2.51 5.68
CA LEU A 309 -16.02 3.76 5.59
C LEU A 309 -16.54 4.76 6.62
N TYR A 310 -15.66 5.26 7.47
CA TYR A 310 -15.96 6.26 8.48
C TYR A 310 -15.29 7.58 8.09
N SER A 311 -15.99 8.70 8.25
CA SER A 311 -15.38 10.01 8.05
C SER A 311 -14.34 10.27 9.15
N CYS A 312 -13.15 10.71 8.78
CA CYS A 312 -12.18 11.17 9.75
C CYS A 312 -12.50 12.62 10.10
N GLN A 313 -12.54 12.95 11.39
CA GLN A 313 -12.60 14.34 11.78
C GLN A 313 -11.24 14.95 11.46
N GLU A 314 -11.19 15.86 10.49
CA GLU A 314 -10.00 16.69 10.31
C GLU A 314 -9.85 17.52 11.58
N THR A 315 -8.74 17.31 12.30
CA THR A 315 -8.35 18.27 13.32
C THR A 315 -8.25 19.61 12.61
N PRO A 316 -8.95 20.67 13.06
CA PRO A 316 -8.85 21.98 12.46
C PRO A 316 -7.41 22.46 12.64
N THR A 317 -6.55 22.08 11.70
CA THR A 317 -5.23 22.69 11.59
C THR A 317 -5.54 24.10 11.18
N ASN A 318 -5.25 25.06 12.06
CA ASN A 318 -5.43 26.50 11.94
C ASN A 318 -4.73 27.14 10.72
N SER A 319 -4.36 26.36 9.70
CA SER A 319 -3.93 26.84 8.40
C SER A 319 -5.11 27.49 7.71
N THR A 320 -5.12 28.83 7.75
CA THR A 320 -5.90 29.82 7.00
C THR A 320 -5.76 29.70 5.48
N THR A 321 -5.44 28.52 4.95
CA THR A 321 -5.36 28.28 3.51
C THR A 321 -6.77 28.29 2.94
N ALA A 322 -7.04 29.32 2.13
CA ALA A 322 -8.23 29.54 1.33
C ALA A 322 -8.98 28.24 1.02
N SER A 323 -10.25 28.19 1.43
CA SER A 323 -11.18 27.08 1.22
C SER A 323 -10.99 26.49 -0.17
N LEU A 324 -10.31 25.34 -0.26
CA LEU A 324 -10.37 24.54 -1.46
C LEU A 324 -11.86 24.23 -1.68
N PRO A 325 -12.36 24.37 -2.92
CA PRO A 325 -13.77 24.13 -3.17
C PRO A 325 -14.13 22.70 -2.74
N ASP A 326 -15.34 22.54 -2.21
CA ASP A 326 -15.92 21.34 -1.55
C ASP A 326 -16.10 20.12 -2.50
N ILE A 327 -15.22 20.01 -3.50
CA ILE A 327 -15.28 19.09 -4.63
C ILE A 327 -14.68 17.73 -4.27
N LEU A 328 -13.77 17.68 -3.30
CA LEU A 328 -13.13 16.42 -2.92
C LEU A 328 -13.94 15.73 -1.81
N PRO A 329 -14.23 14.42 -1.95
CA PRO A 329 -14.92 13.69 -0.90
C PRO A 329 -14.09 13.75 0.39
N PRO A 330 -14.76 13.77 1.56
CA PRO A 330 -14.06 13.82 2.83
C PRO A 330 -13.15 12.61 2.99
N TYR A 331 -12.03 12.79 3.70
CA TYR A 331 -11.11 11.70 3.99
C TYR A 331 -11.82 10.61 4.81
N GLN A 332 -11.95 9.43 4.22
CA GLN A 332 -12.64 8.29 4.83
C GLN A 332 -11.66 7.18 5.22
N VAL A 333 -11.80 6.67 6.43
CA VAL A 333 -10.98 5.61 6.99
C VAL A 333 -11.79 4.30 7.03
N PRO A 334 -11.26 3.21 6.45
CA PRO A 334 -11.93 1.93 6.44
C PRO A 334 -11.82 1.23 7.80
N LEU A 335 -12.97 0.80 8.30
CA LEU A 335 -13.14 -0.12 9.41
C LEU A 335 -13.33 -1.54 8.85
N TYR A 336 -12.38 -2.42 9.11
CA TYR A 336 -12.38 -3.81 8.65
C TYR A 336 -12.92 -4.75 9.72
N ASN A 337 -13.88 -5.59 9.35
CA ASN A 337 -14.37 -6.66 10.19
C ASN A 337 -13.50 -7.90 10.01
N GLY A 338 -12.72 -8.27 11.03
CA GLY A 338 -11.78 -9.40 10.99
C GLY A 338 -12.45 -10.75 10.69
N LEU A 339 -13.74 -10.90 11.00
CA LEU A 339 -14.53 -12.10 10.67
C LEU A 339 -14.75 -12.25 9.15
N ALA A 340 -15.08 -11.16 8.47
CA ALA A 340 -15.30 -11.15 7.03
C ALA A 340 -13.98 -11.05 6.26
N LEU A 341 -13.03 -10.26 6.78
CA LEU A 341 -11.70 -10.09 6.20
C LEU A 341 -10.90 -11.41 6.19
N PHE A 342 -11.06 -12.25 7.21
CA PHE A 342 -10.40 -13.55 7.31
C PHE A 342 -11.43 -14.63 7.71
N PRO A 343 -12.14 -15.25 6.75
CA PRO A 343 -13.11 -16.29 7.06
C PRO A 343 -12.48 -17.47 7.82
N ASN A 344 -11.29 -17.90 7.37
CA ASN A 344 -10.53 -19.00 7.95
C ASN A 344 -10.06 -18.66 9.37
N ARG A 345 -10.35 -19.53 10.34
CA ARG A 345 -9.99 -19.30 11.75
C ARG A 345 -8.48 -19.22 11.96
N GLN A 346 -7.71 -20.06 11.27
CA GLN A 346 -6.24 -20.06 11.38
C GLN A 346 -5.61 -18.73 10.96
N GLN A 347 -6.11 -18.11 9.88
CA GLN A 347 -5.65 -16.79 9.42
C GLN A 347 -6.06 -15.68 10.39
N ARG A 348 -7.25 -15.76 11.00
CA ARG A 348 -7.67 -14.84 12.07
C ARG A 348 -6.76 -14.91 13.29
N VAL A 349 -6.38 -16.11 13.73
CA VAL A 349 -5.40 -16.26 14.82
C VAL A 349 -4.08 -15.62 14.44
N ALA A 350 -3.59 -15.87 13.22
CA ALA A 350 -2.34 -15.29 12.72
C ALA A 350 -2.40 -13.75 12.76
N CYS A 351 -3.47 -13.16 12.22
CA CYS A 351 -3.69 -11.71 12.25
C CYS A 351 -3.70 -11.16 13.67
N HIS A 352 -4.54 -11.71 14.55
CA HIS A 352 -4.64 -11.27 15.95
C HIS A 352 -3.30 -11.40 16.69
N ARG A 353 -2.56 -12.49 16.47
CA ARG A 353 -1.23 -12.72 17.06
C ARG A 353 -0.23 -11.67 16.60
N LEU A 354 -0.21 -11.32 15.30
CA LEU A 354 0.68 -10.28 14.76
C LEU A 354 0.34 -8.91 15.36
N LEU A 355 -0.94 -8.54 15.44
CA LEU A 355 -1.39 -7.29 16.07
C LEU A 355 -0.95 -7.20 17.54
N LEU A 356 -1.13 -8.28 18.32
CA LEU A 356 -0.66 -8.33 19.71
C LEU A 356 0.86 -8.25 19.82
N ARG A 357 1.61 -8.84 18.88
CA ARG A 357 3.07 -8.76 18.85
C ARG A 357 3.54 -7.32 18.57
N ILE A 358 2.89 -6.61 17.65
CA ILE A 358 3.16 -5.18 17.41
C ILE A 358 2.92 -4.37 18.68
N LEU A 359 1.77 -4.55 19.34
CA LEU A 359 1.47 -3.85 20.61
C LEU A 359 2.49 -4.14 21.71
N ALA A 360 2.96 -5.39 21.80
CA ALA A 360 3.98 -5.78 22.79
C ALA A 360 5.33 -5.09 22.51
N ILE A 361 5.73 -4.97 21.24
CA ILE A 361 6.95 -4.25 20.84
C ILE A 361 6.83 -2.76 21.18
N GLU A 362 5.70 -2.13 20.84
CA GLU A 362 5.47 -0.72 21.15
C GLU A 362 5.41 -0.44 22.65
N LYS A 363 4.77 -1.31 23.43
CA LYS A 363 4.78 -1.21 24.89
C LYS A 363 6.20 -1.28 25.43
N LYS A 364 6.98 -2.28 25.00
CA LYS A 364 8.38 -2.45 25.42
C LYS A 364 9.25 -1.24 25.06
N ARG A 365 8.96 -0.56 23.94
CA ARG A 365 9.65 0.68 23.55
C ARG A 365 9.29 1.84 24.46
N ARG A 366 8.00 2.07 24.71
CA ARG A 366 7.54 3.10 25.65
C ARG A 366 8.12 2.89 27.04
N ASP A 367 8.11 1.64 27.51
CA ASP A 367 8.70 1.28 28.81
C ASP A 367 10.21 1.58 28.84
N ARG A 368 10.93 1.52 27.72
CA ARG A 368 12.37 1.90 27.66
C ARG A 368 12.60 3.40 27.58
N GLU A 369 11.74 4.13 26.87
CA GLU A 369 11.84 5.59 26.71
C GLU A 369 11.46 6.32 28.00
N HIS A 370 10.49 5.82 28.77
CA HIS A 370 10.06 6.41 30.04
C HIS A 370 10.95 6.04 31.24
N VAL A 371 12.01 5.23 31.06
CA VAL A 371 12.90 4.81 32.16
C VAL A 371 13.87 5.91 32.65
N CYS A 372 13.77 7.15 32.18
CA CYS A 372 14.42 8.31 32.80
C CYS A 372 13.51 9.56 32.69
N PRO A 373 13.23 10.29 33.78
CA PRO A 373 14.15 10.60 34.88
C PRO A 373 13.83 9.82 36.16
N LYS A 374 14.89 9.42 36.87
CA LYS A 374 14.83 9.04 38.27
C LYS A 374 14.32 10.25 39.08
N VAL A 375 13.02 10.49 39.08
CA VAL A 375 12.42 11.27 40.17
C VAL A 375 12.62 10.41 41.41
N PRO A 376 13.32 10.90 42.45
CA PRO A 376 13.62 10.12 43.62
C PRO A 376 12.34 9.50 44.17
N GLU A 377 12.36 8.17 44.22
CA GLU A 377 11.25 7.29 44.57
C GLU A 377 10.67 7.68 45.93
N ALA A 378 9.49 8.32 45.94
CA ALA A 378 8.59 8.16 47.06
C ALA A 378 8.19 6.67 47.08
N LYS A 379 8.68 5.94 48.09
CA LYS A 379 8.58 4.48 48.26
C LYS A 379 7.16 3.97 48.52
N ASP A 380 6.12 4.64 48.05
CA ASP A 380 4.76 4.10 48.10
C ASP A 380 4.56 3.16 46.92
N LYS A 381 5.07 1.94 47.12
CA LYS A 381 4.71 0.76 46.33
C LYS A 381 3.23 0.45 46.56
N ASP A 382 2.36 1.24 45.94
CA ASP A 382 0.96 0.90 45.81
C ASP A 382 0.85 -0.32 44.87
N LYS A 383 0.85 -1.52 45.48
CA LYS A 383 0.63 -2.81 44.81
C LYS A 383 -0.76 -2.93 44.18
N ASN A 384 -1.58 -1.89 44.27
CA ASN A 384 -2.91 -1.78 43.69
C ASN A 384 -2.89 -0.92 42.42
N SER A 385 -2.12 -1.29 41.39
CA SER A 385 -2.42 -0.78 40.04
C SER A 385 -3.84 -1.25 39.69
N VAL A 386 -4.82 -0.38 39.89
CA VAL A 386 -6.24 -0.69 39.71
C VAL A 386 -6.40 -1.16 38.27
N ARG A 387 -6.73 -2.45 38.09
CA ARG A 387 -7.02 -3.00 36.75
C ARG A 387 -8.12 -2.13 36.15
N ALA A 388 -7.85 -1.49 35.02
CA ALA A 388 -8.82 -0.64 34.30
C ALA A 388 -10.21 -1.31 34.29
N ARG A 389 -11.19 -0.69 34.95
CA ARG A 389 -12.54 -1.23 35.11
C ARG A 389 -13.47 -0.63 34.05
N GLY A 390 -14.44 -1.43 33.61
CA GLY A 390 -15.50 -0.95 32.71
C GLY A 390 -15.02 -0.52 31.31
N GLY A 391 -15.30 0.73 30.97
CA GLY A 391 -15.12 1.34 29.64
C GLY A 391 -13.67 1.59 29.22
N GLU A 392 -12.77 1.70 30.20
CA GLU A 392 -11.33 1.90 29.97
C GLU A 392 -10.62 0.62 29.49
N LYS A 393 -11.29 -0.53 29.60
CA LYS A 393 -10.73 -1.80 29.12
C LYS A 393 -10.55 -1.75 27.60
N GLY A 394 -9.40 -2.22 27.11
CA GLY A 394 -9.14 -2.34 25.68
C GLY A 394 -10.20 -3.20 24.96
N SER A 395 -10.75 -2.66 23.88
CA SER A 395 -11.73 -3.30 22.99
C SER A 395 -11.06 -4.37 22.11
N HIS A 396 -11.76 -4.88 21.09
CA HIS A 396 -11.16 -5.75 20.06
C HIS A 396 -10.81 -5.00 18.77
N ALA A 397 -10.90 -3.67 18.82
CA ALA A 397 -10.56 -2.80 17.71
C ALA A 397 -9.12 -2.28 17.85
N PHE A 398 -8.39 -2.37 16.75
CA PHE A 398 -7.02 -1.92 16.61
C PHE A 398 -6.99 -0.79 15.58
N LEU A 399 -6.49 0.37 15.98
CA LEU A 399 -6.28 1.54 15.14
C LEU A 399 -4.88 1.47 14.55
N LEU A 400 -4.78 1.47 13.22
CA LEU A 400 -3.53 1.59 12.48
C LEU A 400 -3.33 3.05 12.10
N ALA A 401 -2.22 3.63 12.56
CA ALA A 401 -1.86 5.02 12.35
C ALA A 401 -0.63 5.16 11.44
N SER A 402 -0.68 6.10 10.50
CA SER A 402 0.43 6.44 9.61
C SER A 402 0.68 7.94 9.61
N SER A 403 1.87 8.34 10.07
CA SER A 403 2.34 9.72 10.09
C SER A 403 3.72 9.82 9.43
N SER A 404 4.20 11.05 9.23
CA SER A 404 5.58 11.30 8.78
C SER A 404 6.64 10.64 9.68
N ASP A 405 6.32 10.42 10.95
CA ASP A 405 7.26 9.88 11.94
C ASP A 405 7.15 8.37 12.04
N THR A 406 5.95 7.79 11.89
CA THR A 406 5.82 6.33 11.80
C THR A 406 6.54 5.77 10.57
N THR A 407 6.58 6.50 9.45
CA THR A 407 7.32 6.05 8.24
C THR A 407 8.83 5.93 8.43
N LEU A 408 9.40 6.60 9.43
CA LEU A 408 10.80 6.38 9.79
C LEU A 408 10.97 5.02 10.47
N GLN A 409 10.02 4.66 11.33
CA GLN A 409 10.07 3.43 12.12
C GLN A 409 9.75 2.19 11.29
N ALA A 410 8.66 2.24 10.51
CA ALA A 410 8.21 1.13 9.67
C ALA A 410 7.22 1.57 8.57
N ASP A 411 7.07 0.75 7.53
CA ASP A 411 6.21 1.04 6.39
C ASP A 411 4.75 0.61 6.63
N VAL A 412 4.01 1.42 7.38
CA VAL A 412 2.58 1.19 7.67
C VAL A 412 1.69 1.31 6.43
N ALA A 413 2.08 2.19 5.50
CA ALA A 413 1.31 2.44 4.30
C ALA A 413 1.24 1.18 3.40
N ALA A 414 2.27 0.33 3.37
CA ALA A 414 2.22 -0.94 2.65
C ALA A 414 1.10 -1.87 3.16
N THR A 415 0.96 -2.00 4.49
CA THR A 415 -0.13 -2.75 5.12
C THR A 415 -1.50 -2.18 4.78
N ALA A 416 -1.63 -0.84 4.84
CA ALA A 416 -2.87 -0.16 4.48
C ALA A 416 -3.24 -0.34 3.00
N ILE A 417 -2.27 -0.32 2.08
CA ILE A 417 -2.50 -0.61 0.66
C ILE A 417 -3.00 -2.04 0.48
N ALA A 418 -2.41 -3.02 1.18
CA ALA A 418 -2.87 -4.41 1.13
C ALA A 418 -4.34 -4.53 1.59
N LEU A 419 -4.71 -3.87 2.68
CA LEU A 419 -6.09 -3.81 3.18
C LEU A 419 -7.04 -3.14 2.17
N TRP A 420 -6.64 -2.03 1.55
CA TRP A 420 -7.41 -1.35 0.50
C TRP A 420 -7.64 -2.24 -0.71
N ARG A 421 -6.63 -3.02 -1.13
CA ARG A 421 -6.78 -3.95 -2.25
C ARG A 421 -7.77 -5.08 -1.97
N VAL A 422 -7.84 -5.58 -0.74
CA VAL A 422 -8.89 -6.52 -0.34
C VAL A 422 -10.27 -5.85 -0.42
N ARG A 423 -10.41 -4.62 0.10
CA ARG A 423 -11.66 -3.84 0.00
C ARG A 423 -12.08 -3.59 -1.44
N MET A 424 -11.16 -3.17 -2.31
CA MET A 424 -11.47 -2.91 -3.73
C MET A 424 -11.95 -4.18 -4.45
N PHE A 425 -11.36 -5.34 -4.11
CA PHE A 425 -11.69 -6.59 -4.76
C PHE A 425 -13.04 -7.16 -4.31
N GLU A 426 -13.33 -7.19 -3.00
CA GLU A 426 -14.53 -7.81 -2.42
C GLU A 426 -15.64 -6.83 -2.03
N GLY A 427 -15.29 -5.60 -1.64
CA GLY A 427 -16.21 -4.60 -1.12
C GLY A 427 -16.84 -3.69 -2.17
N GLY A 428 -16.78 -4.10 -3.44
CA GLY A 428 -17.24 -3.34 -4.59
C GLY A 428 -18.45 -3.96 -5.27
N THR A 429 -19.42 -4.52 -4.53
CA THR A 429 -20.78 -4.51 -5.08
C THR A 429 -21.12 -3.04 -5.16
N VAL A 430 -21.07 -2.50 -6.38
CA VAL A 430 -21.64 -1.20 -6.70
C VAL A 430 -23.13 -1.36 -6.40
N GLU A 431 -23.52 -1.16 -5.14
CA GLU A 431 -24.92 -1.08 -4.76
C GLU A 431 -25.48 0.14 -5.52
N ASP A 432 -26.16 -0.18 -6.63
CA ASP A 432 -27.26 0.54 -7.26
C ASP A 432 -27.08 1.97 -7.78
N ASP A 433 -25.89 2.57 -7.73
CA ASP A 433 -25.60 3.78 -8.52
C ASP A 433 -24.91 3.41 -9.85
N HIS A 434 -25.74 3.08 -10.84
CA HIS A 434 -25.42 2.76 -12.24
C HIS A 434 -24.61 3.82 -13.04
N SER A 435 -23.89 4.76 -12.40
CA SER A 435 -23.28 5.90 -13.09
C SER A 435 -21.88 5.66 -13.68
N TRP A 436 -21.24 4.50 -13.47
CA TRP A 436 -19.95 4.21 -14.13
C TRP A 436 -20.07 3.77 -15.60
N THR A 437 -21.28 3.39 -16.04
CA THR A 437 -21.55 2.83 -17.37
C THR A 437 -22.25 3.76 -18.35
N SER A 438 -22.65 4.97 -17.95
CA SER A 438 -23.36 5.91 -18.85
C SER A 438 -22.69 7.28 -18.84
N PRO A 439 -22.06 7.72 -19.95
CA PRO A 439 -21.88 9.15 -20.17
C PRO A 439 -23.21 9.77 -20.65
N PRO A 440 -23.48 11.06 -20.41
CA PRO A 440 -24.34 11.85 -21.29
C PRO A 440 -23.75 11.92 -22.70
#